data_AF-A0A1J3CWX1-F1
#
_entry.id   AF-A0A1J3CWX1-F1
#
_cell.length_a   1.000
_cell.length_b   1.000
_cell.length_c   1.000
_cell.angle_alpha   90.00
_cell.angle_beta   90.00
_cell.angle_gamma   90.00
#
_symmetry.space_group_name_H-M   'P 1'
#
loop_
_entity.id
_entity.type
_entity.pdbx_description
1 polymer ?
#
loop_
_entity_poly.entity_id
_entity_poly.type
_entity_poly.pdbx_seq_one_letter_code
_entity_poly.pdbx_strand_id
1 'polypeptide(L)'
;MAWRNLDKSHPDYYSMKEAMKEEAWRTLVADGQYGVPQRCPCGERIFHEISEIEGDLGNRYFTCEKYKNDGFHWRIPWFGAVDEEFARLRKEVDDQAKKLRILSSLEFQVKQMRDELQNQREKMAKLNETVSE
;
A
#
# COMPACT_ATOMS: atom_id res chain seq x y z
N MET A 1 16.91 23.56 -15.45
CA MET A 1 16.94 24.07 -14.05
C MET A 1 16.92 25.61 -13.94
N ALA A 2 17.13 26.38 -15.02
CA ALA A 2 17.18 27.86 -14.95
C ALA A 2 15.82 28.57 -14.69
N TRP A 3 14.70 27.88 -14.89
CA TRP A 3 13.36 28.48 -14.90
C TRP A 3 12.72 28.69 -13.52
N ARG A 4 13.21 28.01 -12.46
CA ARG A 4 12.63 28.14 -11.10
C ARG A 4 12.82 29.52 -10.48
N ASN A 5 13.76 30.32 -11.00
CA ASN A 5 14.17 31.62 -10.46
C ASN A 5 13.79 32.80 -11.38
N LEU A 6 12.81 32.61 -12.28
CA LEU A 6 12.27 33.71 -13.10
C LEU A 6 11.72 34.83 -12.21
N ASP A 7 12.14 36.07 -12.48
CA ASP A 7 11.56 37.25 -11.83
C ASP A 7 10.11 37.45 -12.27
N LYS A 8 9.28 38.03 -11.38
CA LYS A 8 7.86 38.32 -11.65
C LYS A 8 7.66 39.27 -12.83
N SER A 9 8.66 40.10 -13.13
CA SER A 9 8.62 41.03 -14.27
C SER A 9 8.88 40.36 -15.62
N HIS A 10 9.33 39.10 -15.64
CA HIS A 10 9.58 38.38 -16.89
C HIS A 10 8.25 38.10 -17.62
N PRO A 11 8.15 38.36 -18.95
CA PRO A 11 6.91 38.18 -19.71
C PRO A 11 6.26 36.80 -19.54
N ASP A 12 7.09 35.76 -19.47
CA ASP A 12 6.63 34.36 -19.34
C ASP A 12 6.48 33.88 -17.88
N TYR A 13 6.61 34.75 -16.88
CA TYR A 13 6.58 34.33 -15.47
C TYR A 13 5.27 33.62 -15.10
N TYR A 14 4.14 34.20 -15.50
CA TYR A 14 2.82 33.67 -15.15
C TYR A 14 2.51 32.36 -15.86
N SER A 15 2.76 32.29 -17.18
CA SER A 15 2.54 31.07 -17.97
C SER A 15 3.43 29.92 -17.49
N MET A 16 4.69 30.20 -17.14
CA MET A 16 5.60 29.19 -16.58
C MET A 16 5.14 28.71 -15.19
N LYS A 17 4.66 29.62 -14.33
CA LYS A 17 4.10 29.25 -13.02
C LYS A 17 2.86 28.37 -13.16
N GLU A 18 2.02 28.64 -14.14
CA GLU A 18 0.85 27.81 -14.46
C GLU A 18 1.27 26.43 -14.95
N ALA A 19 2.19 26.35 -15.91
CA ALA A 19 2.72 25.08 -16.41
C ALA A 19 3.36 24.23 -15.29
N MET A 20 4.12 24.84 -14.38
CA MET A 20 4.68 24.13 -13.23
C MET A 20 3.61 23.60 -12.27
N LYS A 21 2.55 24.37 -12.03
CA LYS A 21 1.41 23.90 -11.23
C LYS A 21 0.71 22.74 -11.91
N GLU A 22 0.53 22.82 -13.21
CA GLU A 22 -0.08 21.77 -14.02
C GLU A 22 0.74 20.48 -13.95
N GLU A 23 2.06 20.57 -14.14
CA GLU A 23 2.97 19.43 -14.04
C GLU A 23 2.92 18.80 -12.64
N ALA A 24 3.02 19.61 -11.59
CA ALA A 24 2.92 19.11 -10.21
C ALA A 24 1.57 18.43 -9.95
N TRP A 25 0.50 18.97 -10.51
CA TRP A 25 -0.83 18.39 -10.40
C TRP A 25 -0.97 17.08 -11.18
N ARG A 26 -0.39 16.98 -12.39
CA ARG A 26 -0.32 15.73 -13.17
C ARG A 26 0.45 14.65 -12.41
N THR A 27 1.56 15.01 -11.76
CA THR A 27 2.31 14.07 -10.92
C THR A 27 1.47 13.57 -9.76
N LEU A 28 0.79 14.47 -9.03
CA LEU A 28 -0.09 14.08 -7.92
C LEU A 28 -1.21 13.13 -8.39
N VAL A 29 -1.82 13.43 -9.54
CA VAL A 29 -2.88 12.61 -10.13
C VAL A 29 -2.36 11.22 -10.50
N ALA A 30 -1.18 11.14 -11.11
CA ALA A 30 -0.55 9.87 -11.48
C ALA A 30 -0.14 9.04 -10.26
N ASP A 31 0.48 9.66 -9.26
CA ASP A 31 0.94 8.97 -8.05
C ASP A 31 -0.21 8.44 -7.19
N GLY A 32 -1.40 9.04 -7.29
CA GLY A 32 -2.59 8.58 -6.58
C GLY A 32 -3.38 7.47 -7.28
N GLN A 33 -3.03 7.08 -8.51
CA GLN A 33 -3.78 6.08 -9.28
C GLN A 33 -3.57 4.62 -8.86
N TYR A 34 -2.84 4.37 -7.77
CA TYR A 34 -2.59 3.03 -7.27
C TYR A 34 -3.68 2.53 -6.31
N GLY A 35 -4.15 1.32 -6.55
CA GLY A 35 -5.18 0.63 -5.77
C GLY A 35 -6.59 1.18 -5.99
N VAL A 36 -7.51 0.81 -5.09
CA VAL A 36 -8.92 1.25 -5.19
C VAL A 36 -9.07 2.70 -4.70
N PRO A 37 -9.39 3.66 -5.59
CA PRO A 37 -9.43 5.07 -5.25
C PRO A 37 -10.63 5.39 -4.33
N GLN A 38 -10.37 6.08 -3.22
CA GLN A 38 -11.41 6.48 -2.27
C GLN A 38 -11.92 7.91 -2.52
N ARG A 39 -11.05 8.79 -3.01
CA ARG A 39 -11.33 10.19 -3.36
C ARG A 39 -10.50 10.58 -4.57
N CYS A 40 -11.06 11.47 -5.39
CA CYS A 40 -10.33 12.08 -6.49
C CYS A 40 -9.33 13.12 -5.95
N PRO A 41 -8.18 13.38 -6.60
CA PRO A 41 -7.24 14.42 -6.21
C PRO A 41 -7.89 15.80 -6.07
N CYS A 42 -8.95 16.09 -6.83
CA CYS A 42 -9.75 17.31 -6.69
C CYS A 42 -10.55 17.41 -5.37
N GLY A 43 -10.55 16.36 -4.53
CA GLY A 43 -11.26 16.28 -3.25
C GLY A 43 -12.64 15.62 -3.32
N GLU A 44 -13.20 15.50 -4.53
CA GLU A 44 -14.54 14.94 -4.74
C GLU A 44 -14.59 13.43 -4.54
N ARG A 45 -15.82 12.93 -4.36
CA ARG A 45 -16.06 11.50 -4.23
C ARG A 45 -15.85 10.76 -5.54
N ILE A 46 -15.47 9.50 -5.37
CA ILE A 46 -15.44 8.50 -6.43
C ILE A 46 -16.72 7.66 -6.29
N PHE A 47 -17.38 7.38 -7.41
CA PHE A 47 -18.52 6.48 -7.48
C PHE A 47 -18.28 5.37 -8.51
N HIS A 48 -19.09 4.31 -8.44
CA HIS A 48 -19.03 3.20 -9.38
C HIS A 48 -19.89 3.53 -10.62
N GLU A 49 -19.22 3.79 -11.73
CA GLU A 49 -19.85 3.99 -13.05
C GLU A 49 -19.90 2.65 -13.79
N ILE A 50 -21.02 2.40 -14.47
CA ILE A 50 -21.12 1.37 -15.51
C ILE A 50 -21.27 2.14 -16.83
N SER A 51 -20.38 1.88 -17.78
CA SER A 51 -20.37 2.58 -19.05
C SER A 51 -21.55 2.14 -19.91
N GLU A 52 -22.24 3.14 -20.47
CA GLU A 52 -23.36 2.97 -21.40
C GLU A 52 -22.94 3.28 -22.85
N ILE A 53 -21.65 3.54 -23.08
CA ILE A 53 -21.12 3.94 -24.37
C ILE A 53 -21.01 2.72 -25.29
N GLU A 54 -21.51 2.81 -26.53
CA GLU A 54 -21.33 1.76 -27.53
C GLU A 54 -19.84 1.47 -27.76
N GLY A 55 -19.43 0.21 -27.63
CA GLY A 55 -18.02 -0.23 -27.68
C GLY A 55 -17.32 -0.30 -26.31
N ASP A 56 -17.89 0.30 -25.27
CA ASP A 56 -17.43 0.24 -23.87
C ASP A 56 -18.55 -0.25 -22.92
N LEU A 57 -19.67 -0.72 -23.49
CA LEU A 57 -20.90 -1.03 -22.78
C LEU A 57 -20.67 -2.11 -21.70
N GLY A 58 -21.09 -1.79 -20.47
CA GLY A 58 -21.00 -2.69 -19.33
C GLY A 58 -19.63 -2.67 -18.62
N ASN A 59 -18.63 -1.97 -19.16
CA ASN A 59 -17.37 -1.77 -18.45
C ASN A 59 -17.59 -0.92 -17.20
N ARG A 60 -16.85 -1.24 -16.14
CA ARG A 60 -17.00 -0.63 -14.82
C ARG A 60 -15.83 0.30 -14.53
N TYR A 61 -16.14 1.44 -13.94
CA TYR A 61 -15.16 2.46 -13.60
C TYR A 61 -15.35 3.00 -12.19
N PHE A 62 -14.24 3.40 -11.58
CA PHE A 62 -14.20 4.29 -10.45
C PHE A 62 -14.09 5.72 -10.98
N THR A 63 -15.18 6.48 -10.90
CA THR A 63 -15.30 7.78 -11.56
C THR A 63 -15.51 8.91 -10.56
N CYS A 64 -14.81 10.01 -10.78
CA CYS A 64 -15.01 11.23 -10.01
C CYS A 64 -16.37 11.87 -10.31
N GLU A 65 -17.05 12.35 -9.25
CA GLU A 65 -18.32 13.09 -9.36
C GLU A 65 -18.24 14.32 -10.30
N LYS A 66 -17.07 14.94 -10.41
CA LYS A 66 -16.81 16.07 -11.31
C LYS A 66 -15.95 15.68 -12.53
N TYR A 67 -16.01 14.43 -12.97
CA TYR A 67 -15.20 13.97 -14.10
C TYR A 67 -15.40 14.82 -15.36
N LYS A 68 -14.28 15.28 -15.94
CA LYS A 68 -14.25 16.16 -17.12
C LYS A 68 -13.16 15.79 -18.13
N ASN A 69 -12.82 14.50 -18.29
CA ASN A 69 -11.81 13.99 -19.24
C ASN A 69 -10.62 14.95 -19.50
N ASP A 70 -10.09 15.55 -18.42
CA ASP A 70 -9.12 16.64 -18.44
C ASP A 70 -7.73 16.16 -18.01
N GLY A 71 -7.61 14.87 -17.71
CA GLY A 71 -6.42 14.26 -17.14
C GLY A 71 -6.20 14.61 -15.66
N PHE A 72 -7.16 15.27 -15.01
CA PHE A 72 -7.06 15.67 -13.60
C PHE A 72 -8.11 15.01 -12.72
N HIS A 73 -9.25 14.65 -13.30
CA HIS A 73 -10.27 13.87 -12.64
C HIS A 73 -10.15 12.40 -13.00
N TRP A 74 -10.21 11.55 -11.99
CA TRP A 74 -10.10 10.11 -12.19
C TRP A 74 -11.36 9.52 -12.82
N ARG A 75 -11.13 8.66 -13.82
CA ARG A 75 -12.03 7.62 -14.32
C ARG A 75 -11.16 6.39 -14.55
N ILE A 76 -11.05 5.56 -13.52
CA ILE A 76 -10.11 4.43 -13.47
C ILE A 76 -10.89 3.14 -13.74
N PRO A 77 -10.43 2.25 -14.63
CA PRO A 77 -11.08 0.97 -14.85
C PRO A 77 -11.13 0.15 -13.56
N TRP A 78 -12.31 -0.40 -13.24
CA TRP A 78 -12.54 -1.15 -12.00
C TRP A 78 -11.59 -2.34 -11.86
N PHE A 79 -11.36 -3.08 -12.96
CA PHE A 79 -10.54 -4.29 -12.95
C PHE A 79 -9.09 -3.99 -12.60
N GLY A 80 -8.52 -2.87 -13.07
CA GLY A 80 -7.12 -2.53 -12.81
C GLY A 80 -6.89 -2.22 -11.33
N ALA A 81 -7.73 -1.35 -10.77
CA ALA A 81 -7.68 -1.01 -9.34
C ALA A 81 -7.89 -2.23 -8.44
N VAL A 82 -8.78 -3.15 -8.82
CA VAL A 82 -9.05 -4.37 -8.06
C VAL A 82 -7.93 -5.40 -8.19
N ASP A 83 -7.33 -5.54 -9.37
CA ASP A 83 -6.18 -6.45 -9.58
C ASP A 83 -4.97 -6.04 -8.73
N GLU A 84 -4.69 -4.74 -8.64
CA GLU A 84 -3.64 -4.20 -7.77
C GLU A 84 -3.90 -4.51 -6.29
N GLU A 85 -5.15 -4.36 -5.83
CA GLU A 85 -5.56 -4.73 -4.48
C GLU A 85 -5.40 -6.24 -4.23
N PHE A 86 -5.79 -7.08 -5.19
CA PHE A 86 -5.60 -8.53 -5.09
C PHE A 86 -4.12 -8.92 -5.02
N ALA A 87 -3.27 -8.29 -5.83
CA ALA A 87 -1.83 -8.52 -5.80
C ALA A 87 -1.23 -8.14 -4.44
N ARG A 88 -1.64 -7.01 -3.86
CA ARG A 88 -1.23 -6.59 -2.52
C ARG A 88 -1.68 -7.58 -1.45
N LEU A 89 -2.96 -7.95 -1.45
CA LEU A 89 -3.51 -8.93 -0.51
C LEU A 89 -2.80 -10.28 -0.61
N ARG A 90 -2.50 -10.74 -1.82
CA ARG A 90 -1.78 -11.99 -2.02
C ARG A 90 -0.41 -11.97 -1.36
N LYS A 91 0.33 -10.87 -1.54
CA LYS A 91 1.64 -10.68 -0.92
C LYS A 91 1.55 -10.65 0.61
N GLU A 92 0.59 -9.94 1.17
CA GLU A 92 0.37 -9.87 2.62
C GLU A 92 0.05 -11.24 3.22
N VAL A 93 -0.79 -12.03 2.54
CA VAL A 93 -1.10 -13.41 2.95
C VAL A 93 0.13 -14.30 2.91
N ASP A 94 0.93 -14.22 1.84
CA ASP A 94 2.17 -14.99 1.71
C ASP A 94 3.18 -14.62 2.81
N ASP A 95 3.28 -13.35 3.17
CA ASP A 95 4.16 -12.87 4.24
C ASP A 95 3.65 -13.28 5.63
N GLN A 96 2.34 -13.26 5.86
CA GLN A 96 1.74 -13.81 7.08
C GLN A 96 1.99 -15.33 7.20
N ALA A 97 1.87 -16.08 6.11
CA ALA A 97 2.18 -17.51 6.10
C ALA A 97 3.65 -17.80 6.48
N LYS A 98 4.60 -16.97 6.02
CA LYS A 98 6.01 -17.06 6.45
C LYS A 98 6.16 -16.79 7.94
N LYS A 99 5.51 -15.76 8.47
CA LYS A 99 5.54 -15.43 9.92
C LYS A 99 4.99 -16.58 10.77
N LEU A 100 3.90 -17.22 10.35
CA LEU A 100 3.33 -18.37 11.05
C LEU A 100 4.28 -19.56 11.10
N ARG A 101 5.01 -19.84 10.01
CA ARG A 101 6.04 -20.89 10.00
C ARG A 101 7.17 -20.61 10.99
N ILE A 102 7.62 -19.35 11.06
CA ILE A 102 8.65 -18.92 12.00
C ILE A 102 8.15 -19.06 13.45
N LEU A 103 6.92 -18.60 13.73
CA LEU A 103 6.32 -18.73 15.06
C LEU A 103 6.23 -20.18 15.51
N SER A 104 5.77 -21.09 14.64
CA SER A 104 5.72 -22.52 14.95
C SER A 104 7.09 -23.11 15.26
N SER A 105 8.14 -22.69 14.54
CA SER A 105 9.52 -23.10 14.83
C SER A 105 10.00 -22.58 16.18
N LEU A 106 9.69 -21.33 16.53
CA LEU A 106 10.03 -20.74 17.82
C LEU A 106 9.30 -21.45 18.97
N GLU A 107 8.01 -21.75 18.81
CA GLU A 107 7.24 -22.50 19.82
C GLU A 107 7.86 -23.86 20.10
N PHE A 108 8.34 -24.56 19.06
CA PHE A 108 9.05 -25.82 19.22
C PHE A 108 10.36 -25.65 20.01
N GLN A 109 11.18 -24.66 19.68
CA GLN A 109 12.44 -24.39 20.38
C GLN A 109 12.21 -24.02 21.85
N VAL A 110 11.21 -23.17 22.14
CA VAL A 110 10.83 -22.79 23.51
C VAL A 110 10.40 -24.02 24.32
N LYS A 111 9.67 -24.95 23.70
CA LYS A 111 9.30 -26.22 24.35
C LYS A 111 10.53 -27.05 24.67
N GLN A 112 11.45 -27.24 23.72
CA GLN A 112 12.69 -27.99 23.95
C GLN A 112 13.52 -27.38 25.08
N MET A 113 13.71 -26.07 25.07
CA MET A 113 14.42 -25.36 26.15
C MET A 113 13.75 -25.55 27.51
N ARG A 114 12.42 -25.56 27.57
CA ARG A 114 11.67 -25.79 28.82
C ARG A 114 11.94 -27.20 29.36
N ASP A 115 11.88 -28.20 28.49
CA ASP A 115 12.12 -29.60 28.85
C ASP A 115 13.58 -29.81 29.32
N GLU A 116 14.55 -29.19 28.66
CA GLU A 116 15.96 -29.21 29.05
C GLU A 116 16.18 -28.55 30.43
N LEU A 117 15.60 -27.38 30.67
CA LEU A 117 15.67 -26.71 31.97
C LEU A 117 15.08 -27.56 33.09
N GLN A 118 13.98 -28.26 32.83
CA GLN A 118 13.36 -29.15 33.80
C GLN A 118 14.27 -30.35 34.12
N ASN A 119 14.83 -31.00 33.11
CA ASN A 119 15.78 -32.09 33.28
C ASN A 119 17.05 -31.64 34.04
N GLN A 120 17.56 -30.44 33.74
CA GLN A 120 18.69 -29.86 34.48
C GLN A 120 18.36 -29.62 35.96
N ARG A 121 17.17 -29.09 36.26
CA ARG A 121 16.71 -28.89 37.64
C ARG A 121 16.64 -30.21 38.41
N GLU A 122 16.09 -31.26 37.80
CA GLU A 122 16.00 -32.59 38.42
C GLU A 122 17.39 -33.19 38.69
N LYS A 123 18.33 -33.04 37.76
CA LYS A 123 19.73 -33.47 37.96
C LYS A 123 20.42 -32.70 39.09
N MET A 124 20.24 -31.38 39.15
CA MET A 124 20.81 -30.55 40.21
C MET A 124 20.25 -30.91 41.58
N ALA A 125 18.95 -31.21 41.69
CA ALA A 125 18.32 -31.64 42.94
C ALA A 125 18.97 -32.94 43.46
N LYS A 126 19.09 -33.96 42.59
CA LYS A 126 19.75 -35.23 42.93
C LYS A 126 21.21 -35.06 43.33
N LEU A 127 21.95 -34.22 42.61
CA LEU A 127 23.35 -33.94 42.93
C LEU A 127 23.48 -33.29 44.31
N ASN A 128 22.63 -32.32 44.64
CA ASN A 128 22.64 -31.65 45.94
C ASN A 128 22.34 -32.61 47.09
N GLU A 129 21.43 -33.57 46.91
CA GLU A 129 21.18 -34.63 47.90
C GLU A 129 22.45 -35.45 48.14
N THR A 130 23.14 -35.91 47.09
CA THR A 130 24.36 -36.71 47.22
C THR A 130 25.57 -35.97 47.80
N VAL A 131 25.62 -34.64 47.68
CA VAL A 131 26.73 -33.82 48.23
C VAL A 131 26.47 -33.45 49.71
N SER A 132 25.23 -33.59 50.17
CA SER A 132 24.83 -33.28 51.55
C SER A 132 24.90 -34.49 52.51
N GLU A 133 25.16 -35.69 51.98
CA GLU A 133 25.49 -36.93 52.72
C GLU A 133 27.00 -37.08 52.93
#